data_AF-A0A0Q7JS66-F1
#
_entry.id   AF-A0A0Q7JS66-F1
#
_cell.length_a   1.000
_cell.length_b   1.000
_cell.length_c   1.000
_cell.angle_alpha   90.00
_cell.angle_beta   90.00
_cell.angle_gamma   90.00
#
_symmetry.space_group_name_H-M   'P 1'
#
loop_
_entity.id
_entity.type
_entity.pdbx_description
1 polymer ?
#
loop_
_entity_poly.entity_id
_entity_poly.type
_entity_poly.pdbx_seq_one_letter_code
_entity_poly.pdbx_strand_id
1 'polypeptide(L)' 'MELLQLQYFLAVARLEHVTEAARSLHVTQSSLSKTIQRLEEDLGVHILREFRKKQPYIQFHVQY' A
#
# COMPACT_ATOMS: atom_id res chain seq x y z
N MET A 1 0.30 -5.13 -14.11
CA MET A 1 -0.98 -5.03 -13.39
C MET A 1 -1.53 -6.42 -13.10
N GLU A 2 -1.58 -6.80 -11.83
CA GLU A 2 -2.00 -8.13 -11.32
C GLU A 2 -3.06 -7.98 -10.22
N LEU A 3 -3.96 -8.96 -10.07
CA LEU A 3 -5.01 -8.90 -9.05
C LEU A 3 -4.44 -8.81 -7.62
N LEU A 4 -3.33 -9.49 -7.36
CA LEU A 4 -2.65 -9.46 -6.06
C LEU A 4 -2.22 -8.05 -5.65
N GLN A 5 -1.74 -7.25 -6.60
CA GLN A 5 -1.34 -5.87 -6.37
C GLN A 5 -2.51 -5.02 -5.88
N LEU A 6 -3.68 -5.19 -6.50
CA LEU A 6 -4.91 -4.48 -6.13
C LEU A 6 -5.43 -4.93 -4.75
N GLN A 7 -5.36 -6.23 -4.44
CA GLN A 7 -5.73 -6.73 -3.11
C GLN A 7 -4.84 -6.14 -2.01
N TYR A 8 -3.53 -6.08 -2.26
CA TYR A 8 -2.55 -5.51 -1.34
C TYR A 8 -2.76 -4.01 -1.14
N PHE A 9 -2.98 -3.28 -2.22
CA PHE A 9 -3.35 -1.87 -2.15
C PHE A 9 -4.64 -1.66 -1.34
N LEU A 10 -5.70 -2.44 -1.60
CA LEU A 10 -6.96 -2.37 -0.86
C LEU A 10 -6.78 -2.66 0.63
N ALA A 11 -5.92 -3.62 1.00
CA ALA A 11 -5.62 -3.91 2.39
C ALA A 11 -4.94 -2.71 3.08
N VAL A 12 -3.94 -2.10 2.43
CA VAL A 12 -3.27 -0.90 2.96
C VAL A 12 -4.22 0.30 3.02
N ALA A 13 -5.09 0.47 2.01
CA ALA A 13 -6.07 1.54 1.98
C ALA A 13 -7.15 1.40 3.07
N ARG A 14 -7.50 0.17 3.45
CA ARG A 14 -8.48 -0.10 4.52
C ARG A 14 -7.89 -0.01 5.91
N LEU A 15 -6.67 -0.51 6.10
CA LEU A 15 -6.02 -0.63 7.40
C LEU A 15 -5.14 0.56 7.73
N GLU A 16 -4.90 1.45 6.76
CA GLU A 16 -4.22 2.72 7.00
C GLU A 16 -2.77 2.57 7.52
N HIS A 17 -2.23 1.36 7.48
CA HIS A 17 -0.90 1.01 7.95
C HIS A 17 -0.35 -0.15 7.14
N VAL A 18 0.81 0.05 6.50
CA VAL A 18 1.48 -1.00 5.71
C VAL A 18 1.89 -2.18 6.60
N THR A 19 2.36 -1.90 7.82
CA THR A 19 2.76 -2.94 8.79
C THR A 19 1.57 -3.80 9.22
N GLU A 20 0.43 -3.19 9.54
CA GLU A 20 -0.78 -3.92 9.93
C GLU A 20 -1.39 -4.67 8.74
N ALA A 21 -1.36 -4.08 7.54
CA ALA A 21 -1.76 -4.77 6.32
C ALA A 21 -0.91 -6.02 6.05
N ALA A 22 0.41 -5.92 6.18
CA ALA A 22 1.32 -7.05 6.02
C ALA A 22 1.02 -8.16 7.04
N ARG A 23 0.79 -7.79 8.31
CA ARG A 23 0.38 -8.74 9.36
C ARG A 23 -0.95 -9.42 9.03
N SER A 24 -1.96 -8.65 8.61
CA SER A 24 -3.30 -9.16 8.28
C SER A 24 -3.29 -10.11 7.06
N LEU A 25 -2.41 -9.86 6.10
CA LEU A 25 -2.23 -10.66 4.89
C LEU A 25 -1.25 -11.82 5.09
N HIS A 26 -0.62 -11.94 6.27
CA HIS A 26 0.40 -12.93 6.60
C HIS A 26 1.59 -12.90 5.61
N VAL A 27 2.02 -11.69 5.25
CA VAL A 27 3.19 -11.45 4.39
C VAL A 27 4.19 -10.52 5.07
N THR A 28 5.42 -10.47 4.57
CA THR A 28 6.39 -9.50 5.05
C THR A 28 6.03 -8.10 4.57
N GLN A 29 6.28 -7.08 5.39
CA GLN A 29 6.07 -5.69 5.00
C GLN A 29 6.91 -5.31 3.77
N SER A 30 8.12 -5.85 3.62
CA SER A 30 8.95 -5.64 2.43
C SER A 30 8.34 -6.21 1.14
N SER A 31 7.72 -7.39 1.21
CA SER A 31 7.04 -8.00 0.04
C SER A 31 5.79 -7.21 -0.37
N LEU A 32 5.03 -6.73 0.62
CA LEU A 32 3.86 -5.87 0.42
C LEU A 32 4.26 -4.55 -0.25
N SER A 33 5.24 -3.85 0.31
CA SER A 33 5.76 -2.59 -0.24
C SER A 33 6.26 -2.74 -1.67
N LYS A 34 7.04 -3.79 -1.97
CA LYS A 34 7.56 -4.04 -3.32
C LYS A 34 6.45 -4.33 -4.33
N THR A 35 5.40 -5.01 -3.88
CA THR A 35 4.24 -5.31 -4.73
C THR A 35 3.45 -4.05 -5.06
N ILE A 36 3.23 -3.17 -4.06
CA ILE A 36 2.57 -1.88 -4.27
C ILE A 36 3.44 -0.94 -5.11
N GLN A 37 4.75 -0.95 -4.94
CA GLN A 37 5.65 -0.15 -5.77
C GLN A 37 5.52 -0.54 -7.25
N ARG A 38 5.49 -1.83 -7.57
CA ARG A 38 5.26 -2.29 -8.96
C ARG A 38 3.91 -1.83 -9.52
N LEU A 39 2.88 -1.79 -8.67
CA LEU A 39 1.57 -1.26 -9.05
C LEU A 39 1.65 0.24 -9.37
N GLU A 40 2.35 1.02 -8.55
CA GLU A 40 2.58 2.44 -8.79
C GLU A 40 3.39 2.70 -10.06
N GLU A 41 4.41 1.87 -10.33
CA GLU A 41 5.22 1.91 -11.55
C GLU A 41 4.36 1.60 -12.80
N ASP A 42 3.55 0.55 -12.75
CA ASP A 42 2.64 0.18 -13.85
C ASP A 42 1.60 1.27 -14.15
N LEU A 43 1.16 1.99 -13.11
CA LEU A 43 0.19 3.09 -13.23
C LEU A 43 0.83 4.45 -13.54
N GLY A 44 2.15 4.58 -13.39
CA GLY A 44 2.85 5.87 -13.52
C GLY A 44 2.48 6.90 -12.45
N VAL A 45 1.91 6.47 -11.31
CA VAL A 45 1.46 7.36 -10.24
C VAL A 45 1.64 6.73 -8.86
N HIS A 46 2.05 7.54 -7.89
CA HIS A 46 2.16 7.14 -6.49
C HIS A 46 0.78 7.09 -5.82
N ILE A 47 -0.01 6.04 -6.08
CA ILE A 47 -1.39 5.91 -5.61
C ILE A 47 -1.54 6.00 -4.09
N LEU A 48 -0.58 5.51 -3.30
CA LEU A 48 -0.65 5.65 -1.85
C LEU A 48 -0.50 7.11 -1.40
N ARG A 49 0.33 7.88 -2.10
CA ARG A 49 0.48 9.32 -1.84
C ARG A 49 -0.80 10.07 -2.19
N GLU A 50 -1.41 9.75 -3.33
CA GLU A 50 -2.68 10.36 -3.74
C GLU A 50 -3.85 9.97 -2.82
N PHE A 51 -3.86 8.73 -2.33
CA PHE A 51 -4.83 8.26 -1.34
C PHE A 51 -4.71 9.05 -0.03
N ARG A 52 -3.48 9.25 0.47
CA ARG A 52 -3.22 10.06 1.68
C ARG A 52 -3.69 11.50 1.57
N LYS A 53 -3.52 12.14 0.40
CA LYS A 53 -4.01 13.52 0.19
C LYS A 53 -5.53 13.63 0.35
N LYS A 54 -6.28 12.58 -0.01
CA LYS A 54 -7.73 12.53 0.15
C LYS A 54 -8.19 12.17 1.57
N GLN A 55 -7.29 11.64 2.40
CA GLN A 55 -7.59 11.24 3.79
C GLN A 55 -6.49 11.76 4.75
N PRO A 56 -6.50 13.05 5.09
CA PRO A 56 -5.41 13.73 5.79
C PRO A 56 -5.24 13.33 7.27
N TYR A 57 -6.16 12.56 7.85
CA TYR A 57 -6.13 12.16 9.26
C TYR A 57 -5.32 10.89 9.54
N ILE A 58 -4.59 10.39 8.55
CA ILE A 58 -3.95 9.08 8.60
C ILE A 58 -2.43 9.22 8.67
N GLN A 59 -1.87 8.90 9.83
CA GLN A 59 -0.44 9.03 10.13
C GLN A 59 0.31 7.74 9.73
N PHE A 60 0.72 7.66 8.47
CA PHE A 60 1.59 6.58 8.00
C PHE A 60 3.06 6.88 8.32
N HIS A 61 3.72 6.04 9.13
CA HIS A 61 5.17 5.88 9.06
C HIS A 61 5.46 4.84 7.96
N VAL A 62 5.58 5.29 6.71
CA VAL A 62 6.22 4.48 5.66
C VAL A 62 7.68 4.90 5.65
N GLN A 63 8.53 4.11 6.30
CA GLN A 63 9.96 4.15 5.98
C GLN A 63 10.14 3.38 4.68
N TYR A 64 10.57 4.11 3.64
CA TYR A 64 11.19 3.52 2.46
C TYR A 64 12.60 3.06 2.82
#